data_AF-A0A1C3KIR0-F1
#
_entry.id   AF-A0A1C3KIR0-F1
#
_cell.length_a   1.000
_cell.length_b   1.000
_cell.length_c   1.000
_cell.angle_alpha   90.00
_cell.angle_beta   90.00
_cell.angle_gamma   90.00
#
_symmetry.space_group_name_H-M   'P 1'
#
loop_
_entity.id
_entity.type
_entity.pdbx_description
1 polymer ?
#
loop_
_entity_poly.entity_id
_entity_poly.type
_entity_poly.pdbx_seq_one_letter_code
_entity_poly.pdbx_strand_id
1 'polypeptide(L)'
;MAEEITKDNLPSKTYYEEVHKCIKFDEIEMIIINDQDPSAANEWIGQFMNYSEGYLKTYTNEGSTINGDKRCRDYIYSLVAIKKYIEQSKNNRGSYKIIVDTIDNFVTSLGVYGYDNCSMISENDYSNVDNMKKLDDFLQNITYIKSKLEQVNKSSHCNDIKTYMQIESLELKDIDRSNIPKYSEILKYYDVSENYAFDEIPNLISCTTAHNSLSEVAEGSTSHSKLSGRDTFLSAFFPLVGVSVISFFLHKHTSLGSWLNNRILNRTISKNILNEDKNDNILEQNYEPFYTDTHNEGYNLSYYSS
;
A
#
# COMPACT_ATOMS: atom_id res chain seq x y z
N MET A 1 -2.39 2.49 -25.64
CA MET A 1 -2.92 3.58 -24.79
C MET A 1 -2.50 3.27 -23.38
N ALA A 2 -1.99 4.25 -22.62
CA ALA A 2 -1.75 4.03 -21.19
C ALA A 2 -3.10 3.80 -20.50
N GLU A 3 -3.16 2.84 -19.60
CA GLU A 3 -4.37 2.59 -18.81
C GLU A 3 -4.74 3.84 -18.01
N GLU A 4 -6.03 4.19 -18.02
CA GLU A 4 -6.54 5.38 -17.34
C GLU A 4 -6.56 5.11 -15.82
N ILE A 5 -5.94 5.99 -15.04
CA ILE A 5 -5.90 5.86 -13.58
C ILE A 5 -7.20 6.40 -12.99
N THR A 6 -7.90 5.56 -12.25
CA THR A 6 -9.16 5.84 -11.55
C THR A 6 -9.04 5.43 -10.09
N LYS A 7 -10.04 5.76 -9.27
CA LYS A 7 -10.09 5.29 -7.88
C LYS A 7 -10.33 3.77 -7.77
N ASP A 8 -10.80 3.12 -8.84
CA ASP A 8 -11.26 1.72 -8.81
C ASP A 8 -10.18 0.74 -9.29
N ASN A 9 -9.23 1.20 -10.11
CA ASN A 9 -8.03 0.44 -10.48
C ASN A 9 -6.77 0.90 -9.74
N LEU A 10 -6.93 1.51 -8.56
CA LEU A 10 -5.79 1.71 -7.67
C LEU A 10 -5.22 0.35 -7.25
N PRO A 11 -3.91 0.24 -6.99
CA PRO A 11 -3.28 -1.04 -6.69
C PRO A 11 -3.96 -1.78 -5.54
N SER A 12 -4.28 -1.13 -4.42
CA SER A 12 -4.86 -1.85 -3.28
C SER A 12 -6.17 -2.57 -3.62
N LYS A 13 -7.03 -1.98 -4.46
CA LYS A 13 -8.26 -2.60 -4.95
C LYS A 13 -7.99 -3.71 -5.94
N THR A 14 -7.12 -3.43 -6.90
CA THR A 14 -6.76 -4.40 -7.95
C THR A 14 -6.24 -5.71 -7.33
N TYR A 15 -5.29 -5.61 -6.40
CA TYR A 15 -4.68 -6.78 -5.78
C TYR A 15 -5.58 -7.45 -4.73
N TYR A 16 -6.48 -6.68 -4.10
CA TYR A 16 -7.54 -7.24 -3.25
C TYR A 16 -8.50 -8.12 -4.07
N GLU A 17 -8.96 -7.65 -5.22
CA GLU A 17 -9.82 -8.43 -6.11
C GLU A 17 -9.12 -9.69 -6.64
N GLU A 18 -7.85 -9.56 -7.02
CA GLU A 18 -7.05 -10.70 -7.48
C GLU A 18 -6.91 -11.79 -6.43
N VAL A 19 -6.55 -11.43 -5.19
CA VAL A 19 -6.37 -12.42 -4.14
C VAL A 19 -7.71 -13.08 -3.77
N HIS A 20 -8.77 -12.29 -3.65
CA HIS A 20 -10.13 -12.78 -3.37
C HIS A 20 -10.62 -13.76 -4.44
N LYS A 21 -10.42 -13.40 -5.71
CA LYS A 21 -10.76 -14.27 -6.84
C LYS A 21 -9.95 -15.56 -6.84
N CYS A 22 -8.66 -15.48 -6.50
CA CYS A 22 -7.77 -16.63 -6.53
C CYS A 22 -8.14 -17.65 -5.45
N ILE A 23 -8.32 -17.21 -4.20
CA ILE A 23 -8.65 -18.09 -3.07
C ILE A 23 -10.13 -18.42 -2.97
N LYS A 24 -10.96 -18.00 -3.93
CA LYS A 24 -12.43 -18.17 -3.89
C LYS A 24 -13.02 -17.65 -2.58
N PHE A 25 -12.62 -16.45 -2.19
CA PHE A 25 -12.97 -15.87 -0.90
C PHE A 25 -14.48 -15.79 -0.68
N ASP A 26 -15.23 -15.33 -1.67
CA ASP A 26 -16.69 -15.17 -1.55
C ASP A 26 -17.39 -16.52 -1.32
N GLU A 27 -16.86 -17.61 -1.89
CA GLU A 27 -17.41 -18.95 -1.70
C GLU A 27 -17.29 -19.40 -0.24
N ILE A 28 -16.10 -19.29 0.33
CA ILE A 28 -15.84 -19.70 1.70
C ILE A 28 -16.53 -18.76 2.70
N GLU A 29 -16.55 -17.46 2.42
CA GLU A 29 -17.29 -16.47 3.20
C GLU A 29 -18.78 -16.82 3.26
N MET A 30 -19.42 -17.10 2.12
CA MET A 30 -20.83 -17.47 2.08
C MET A 30 -21.13 -18.76 2.85
N ILE A 31 -20.23 -19.75 2.82
CA ILE A 31 -20.39 -21.00 3.60
C ILE A 31 -20.41 -20.68 5.09
N ILE A 32 -19.47 -19.86 5.55
CA ILE A 32 -19.30 -19.51 6.97
C ILE A 32 -20.44 -18.61 7.47
N ILE A 33 -20.73 -17.51 6.75
CA ILE A 33 -21.74 -16.51 7.17
C ILE A 33 -23.15 -17.11 7.21
N ASN A 34 -23.45 -18.05 6.30
CA ASN A 34 -24.75 -18.72 6.28
C ASN A 34 -24.81 -19.95 7.20
N ASP A 35 -23.79 -20.17 8.03
CA ASP A 35 -23.70 -21.29 8.97
C ASP A 35 -23.95 -22.66 8.29
N GLN A 36 -23.49 -22.83 7.05
CA GLN A 36 -23.68 -24.07 6.30
C GLN A 36 -22.90 -25.23 6.94
N ASP A 37 -23.30 -26.47 6.65
CA ASP A 37 -22.54 -27.64 7.08
C ASP A 37 -21.07 -27.52 6.60
N PRO A 38 -20.06 -27.75 7.46
CA PRO A 38 -18.66 -27.62 7.09
C PRO A 38 -18.24 -28.46 5.86
N SER A 39 -18.96 -29.53 5.55
CA SER A 39 -18.72 -30.31 4.33
C SER A 39 -18.95 -29.53 3.03
N ALA A 40 -19.72 -28.43 3.07
CA ALA A 40 -19.85 -27.51 1.95
C ALA A 40 -18.52 -26.87 1.56
N ALA A 41 -17.56 -26.76 2.50
CA ALA A 41 -16.22 -26.25 2.23
C ALA A 41 -15.24 -27.33 1.74
N ASN A 42 -15.66 -28.59 1.55
CA ASN A 42 -14.73 -29.67 1.19
C ASN A 42 -14.01 -29.43 -0.14
N GLU A 43 -14.69 -28.88 -1.14
CA GLU A 43 -14.06 -28.53 -2.41
C GLU A 43 -13.03 -27.42 -2.22
N TRP A 44 -13.40 -26.36 -1.50
CA TRP A 44 -12.51 -25.26 -1.16
C TRP A 44 -11.26 -25.76 -0.42
N ILE A 45 -11.43 -26.58 0.63
CA ILE A 45 -10.33 -27.18 1.41
C ILE A 45 -9.42 -28.02 0.50
N GLY A 46 -10.02 -28.86 -0.36
CA GLY A 46 -9.27 -29.72 -1.28
C GLY A 46 -8.46 -28.95 -2.33
N GLN A 47 -8.91 -27.75 -2.72
CA GLN A 47 -8.24 -26.91 -3.71
C GLN A 47 -7.40 -25.77 -3.11
N PHE A 48 -7.51 -25.51 -1.81
CA PHE A 48 -6.89 -24.36 -1.15
C PHE A 48 -5.39 -24.27 -1.43
N MET A 49 -4.66 -25.38 -1.36
CA MET A 49 -3.23 -25.40 -1.67
C MET A 49 -2.95 -24.97 -3.11
N ASN A 50 -3.72 -25.46 -4.09
CA ASN A 50 -3.55 -25.09 -5.50
C ASN A 50 -3.84 -23.61 -5.74
N TYR A 51 -4.90 -23.07 -5.11
CA TYR A 51 -5.22 -21.64 -5.16
C TYR A 51 -4.07 -20.80 -4.58
N SER A 52 -3.60 -21.19 -3.39
CA SER A 52 -2.54 -20.50 -2.67
C SER A 52 -1.24 -20.47 -3.48
N GLU A 53 -0.83 -21.62 -4.01
CA GLU A 53 0.36 -21.76 -4.83
C GLU A 53 0.28 -20.93 -6.11
N GLY A 54 -0.87 -20.95 -6.79
CA GLY A 54 -1.08 -20.19 -8.02
C GLY A 54 -0.92 -18.69 -7.82
N TYR A 55 -1.48 -18.16 -6.73
CA TYR A 55 -1.33 -16.74 -6.38
C TYR A 55 0.13 -16.39 -6.08
N LEU A 56 0.75 -17.12 -5.15
CA LEU A 56 2.09 -16.82 -4.65
C LEU A 56 3.19 -16.98 -5.72
N LYS A 57 3.10 -18.01 -6.57
CA LYS A 57 4.05 -18.21 -7.68
C LYS A 57 4.02 -17.09 -8.72
N THR A 58 2.91 -16.34 -8.80
CA THR A 58 2.81 -15.19 -9.71
C THR A 58 3.78 -14.06 -9.31
N TYR A 59 4.12 -13.95 -8.02
CA TYR A 59 4.83 -12.79 -7.45
C TYR A 59 6.22 -13.10 -6.91
N THR A 60 6.73 -14.33 -7.11
CA THR A 60 8.06 -14.79 -6.66
C THR A 60 9.14 -14.74 -7.73
N ASN A 61 8.80 -14.35 -8.96
CA ASN A 61 9.76 -14.31 -10.06
C ASN A 61 10.82 -13.20 -9.86
N GLU A 62 12.10 -13.58 -9.92
CA GLU A 62 13.22 -12.64 -10.00
C GLU A 62 13.00 -11.66 -11.18
N GLY A 63 12.99 -10.36 -10.89
CA GLY A 63 12.76 -9.30 -11.88
C GLY A 63 11.32 -8.76 -11.96
N SER A 64 10.38 -9.29 -11.18
CA SER A 64 9.06 -8.65 -11.03
C SER A 64 9.18 -7.24 -10.44
N THR A 65 8.59 -6.24 -11.10
CA THR A 65 8.42 -4.89 -10.52
C THR A 65 7.36 -4.86 -9.42
N ILE A 66 6.58 -5.94 -9.27
CA ILE A 66 5.55 -6.12 -8.26
C ILE A 66 6.19 -6.77 -7.04
N ASN A 67 6.08 -6.11 -5.89
CA ASN A 67 6.73 -6.53 -4.65
C ASN A 67 6.01 -7.72 -4.01
N GLY A 68 6.71 -8.85 -3.89
CA GLY A 68 6.20 -10.08 -3.30
C GLY A 68 5.78 -9.94 -1.83
N ASP A 69 6.51 -9.19 -1.01
CA ASP A 69 6.24 -9.06 0.43
C ASP A 69 4.87 -8.46 0.70
N LYS A 70 4.50 -7.40 -0.04
CA LYS A 70 3.16 -6.81 0.07
C LYS A 70 2.08 -7.77 -0.43
N ARG A 71 2.31 -8.48 -1.54
CA ARG A 71 1.37 -9.51 -2.02
C ARG A 71 1.15 -10.63 -1.01
N CYS A 72 2.19 -11.04 -0.32
CA CYS A 72 2.04 -12.00 0.76
C CYS A 72 1.25 -11.42 1.95
N ARG A 73 1.49 -10.16 2.36
CA ARG A 73 0.68 -9.53 3.42
C ARG A 73 -0.80 -9.42 3.03
N ASP A 74 -1.10 -9.07 1.77
CA ASP A 74 -2.47 -9.05 1.25
C ASP A 74 -3.14 -10.42 1.38
N TYR A 75 -2.40 -11.47 1.01
CA TYR A 75 -2.82 -12.85 1.18
C TYR A 75 -3.13 -13.19 2.64
N ILE A 76 -2.21 -12.87 3.55
CA ILE A 76 -2.38 -13.10 4.99
C ILE A 76 -3.59 -12.35 5.53
N TYR A 77 -3.83 -11.09 5.14
CA TYR A 77 -5.00 -10.34 5.56
C TYR A 77 -6.31 -11.04 5.17
N SER A 78 -6.40 -11.56 3.94
CA SER A 78 -7.58 -12.33 3.50
C SER A 78 -7.74 -13.64 4.29
N LEU A 79 -6.66 -14.37 4.57
CA LEU A 79 -6.73 -15.58 5.40
C LEU A 79 -7.20 -15.30 6.83
N VAL A 80 -6.71 -14.22 7.44
CA VAL A 80 -7.16 -13.81 8.78
C VAL A 80 -8.63 -13.38 8.76
N ALA A 81 -9.11 -12.72 7.69
CA ALA A 81 -10.52 -12.40 7.55
C ALA A 81 -11.40 -13.66 7.54
N ILE A 82 -10.99 -14.73 6.85
CA ILE A 82 -11.70 -16.02 6.90
C ILE A 82 -11.76 -16.57 8.33
N LYS A 83 -10.63 -16.55 9.06
CA LYS A 83 -10.58 -17.00 10.46
C LYS A 83 -11.50 -16.16 11.36
N LYS A 84 -11.57 -14.84 11.16
CA LYS A 84 -12.50 -13.95 11.87
C LYS A 84 -13.96 -14.30 11.61
N TYR A 85 -14.34 -14.60 10.37
CA TYR A 85 -15.71 -15.02 10.07
C TYR A 85 -16.06 -16.33 10.78
N ILE A 86 -15.12 -17.27 10.87
CA ILE A 86 -15.31 -18.51 11.62
C ILE A 86 -15.52 -18.24 13.12
N GLU A 87 -14.76 -17.32 13.70
CA GLU A 87 -14.92 -16.92 15.12
C GLU A 87 -16.28 -16.25 15.40
N GLN A 88 -16.85 -15.59 14.39
CA GLN A 88 -18.13 -14.87 14.48
C GLN A 88 -19.34 -15.73 14.08
N SER A 89 -19.12 -16.90 13.46
CA SER A 89 -20.18 -17.82 13.07
C SER A 89 -20.95 -18.38 14.28
N LYS A 90 -22.22 -18.71 14.08
CA LYS A 90 -23.05 -19.34 15.13
C LYS A 90 -22.67 -20.80 15.34
N ASN A 91 -22.17 -21.45 14.29
CA ASN A 91 -21.51 -22.73 14.43
C ASN A 91 -20.23 -22.51 15.23
N ASN A 92 -20.01 -23.30 16.29
CA ASN A 92 -18.82 -23.12 17.11
C ASN A 92 -17.54 -23.27 16.25
N ARG A 93 -16.43 -22.66 16.69
CA ARG A 93 -15.09 -22.78 16.05
C ARG A 93 -14.69 -24.24 15.79
N GLY A 94 -15.24 -25.20 16.53
CA GLY A 94 -15.05 -26.63 16.32
C GLY A 94 -15.58 -27.13 14.98
N SER A 95 -16.73 -26.63 14.51
CA SER A 95 -17.34 -27.05 13.24
C SER A 95 -16.46 -26.72 12.03
N TYR A 96 -15.85 -25.54 12.01
CA TYR A 96 -14.96 -25.10 10.93
C TYR A 96 -13.47 -25.28 11.23
N LYS A 97 -13.14 -26.09 12.26
CA LYS A 97 -11.76 -26.34 12.68
C LYS A 97 -10.86 -26.78 11.51
N ILE A 98 -11.39 -27.60 10.60
CA ILE A 98 -10.63 -28.09 9.45
C ILE A 98 -10.18 -26.95 8.52
N ILE A 99 -10.98 -25.89 8.34
CA ILE A 99 -10.61 -24.72 7.54
C ILE A 99 -9.49 -23.96 8.24
N VAL A 100 -9.63 -23.73 9.55
CA VAL A 100 -8.60 -23.06 10.36
C VAL A 100 -7.28 -23.83 10.31
N ASP A 101 -7.31 -25.15 10.53
CA ASP A 101 -6.12 -26.00 10.50
C ASP A 101 -5.48 -26.01 9.10
N THR A 102 -6.29 -25.99 8.04
CA THR A 102 -5.80 -25.91 6.66
C THR A 102 -5.06 -24.60 6.40
N ILE A 103 -5.62 -23.47 6.85
CA ILE A 103 -4.99 -22.15 6.75
C ILE A 103 -3.70 -22.10 7.57
N ASP A 104 -3.73 -22.54 8.82
CA ASP A 104 -2.57 -22.49 9.71
C ASP A 104 -1.42 -23.35 9.18
N ASN A 105 -1.71 -24.57 8.70
CA ASN A 105 -0.71 -25.43 8.06
C ASN A 105 -0.08 -24.76 6.84
N PHE A 106 -0.89 -24.12 5.98
CA PHE A 106 -0.37 -23.41 4.82
C PHE A 106 0.53 -22.24 5.23
N VAL A 107 0.10 -21.41 6.18
CA VAL A 107 0.89 -20.26 6.66
C VAL A 107 2.26 -20.71 7.18
N THR A 108 2.33 -21.84 7.90
CA THR A 108 3.62 -22.40 8.36
C THR A 108 4.51 -22.89 7.22
N SER A 109 3.95 -23.17 6.04
CA SER A 109 4.68 -23.61 4.85
C SER A 109 5.12 -22.47 3.92
N LEU A 110 4.81 -21.21 4.23
CA LEU A 110 5.08 -20.07 3.34
C LEU A 110 6.55 -19.91 2.93
N GLY A 111 7.48 -20.25 3.82
CA GLY A 111 8.92 -20.22 3.51
C GLY A 111 9.31 -21.10 2.32
N VAL A 112 8.61 -22.24 2.11
CA VAL A 112 8.84 -23.11 0.95
C VAL A 112 8.56 -22.40 -0.38
N TYR A 113 7.71 -21.37 -0.36
CA TYR A 113 7.35 -20.57 -1.52
C TYR A 113 8.18 -19.28 -1.64
N GLY A 114 9.28 -19.14 -0.89
CA GLY A 114 10.13 -17.95 -0.93
C GLY A 114 9.59 -16.75 -0.15
N TYR A 115 8.64 -17.00 0.76
CA TYR A 115 8.00 -15.97 1.59
C TYR A 115 8.45 -16.03 3.06
N ASP A 116 9.73 -16.37 3.29
CA ASP A 116 10.31 -16.46 4.64
C ASP A 116 10.17 -15.18 5.46
N ASN A 117 10.12 -14.02 4.78
CA ASN A 117 10.00 -12.69 5.40
C ASN A 117 8.57 -12.13 5.37
N CYS A 118 7.57 -12.93 4.96
CA CYS A 118 6.20 -12.46 4.97
C CYS A 118 5.74 -12.23 6.41
N SER A 119 5.47 -10.97 6.76
CA SER A 119 5.02 -10.59 8.11
C SER A 119 3.78 -11.39 8.51
N MET A 120 3.99 -12.41 9.35
CA MET A 120 2.93 -13.23 9.88
C MET A 120 2.18 -12.46 10.96
N ILE A 121 0.86 -12.47 10.89
CA ILE A 121 -0.01 -11.85 11.88
C ILE A 121 -0.36 -12.92 12.92
N SER A 122 0.03 -12.69 14.16
CA SER A 122 -0.33 -13.60 15.25
C SER A 122 -1.82 -13.49 15.60
N GLU A 123 -2.41 -14.53 16.21
CA GLU A 123 -3.82 -14.49 16.66
C GLU A 123 -4.08 -13.30 17.60
N ASN A 124 -3.11 -12.93 18.43
CA ASN A 124 -3.19 -11.78 19.33
C ASN A 124 -3.31 -10.43 18.60
N ASP A 125 -2.97 -10.40 17.31
CA ASP A 125 -3.01 -9.20 16.48
C ASP A 125 -4.28 -9.09 15.65
N TYR A 126 -5.15 -10.10 15.65
CA TYR A 126 -6.36 -10.16 14.80
C TYR A 126 -7.26 -8.94 14.97
N SER A 127 -7.40 -8.43 16.19
CA SER A 127 -8.16 -7.21 16.48
C SER A 127 -7.65 -5.96 15.77
N ASN A 128 -6.38 -5.94 15.37
CA ASN A 128 -5.72 -4.80 14.71
C ASN A 128 -5.50 -5.02 13.21
N VAL A 129 -5.77 -6.20 12.68
CA VAL A 129 -5.49 -6.57 11.29
C VAL A 129 -6.16 -5.64 10.29
N ASP A 130 -7.40 -5.24 10.57
CA ASP A 130 -8.15 -4.38 9.65
C ASP A 130 -7.48 -3.00 9.56
N ASN A 131 -6.94 -2.50 10.68
CA ASN A 131 -6.17 -1.26 10.73
C ASN A 131 -4.81 -1.40 10.02
N MET A 132 -4.13 -2.54 10.19
CA MET A 132 -2.88 -2.84 9.48
C MET A 132 -3.10 -2.87 7.97
N LYS A 133 -4.14 -3.57 7.51
CA LYS A 133 -4.53 -3.63 6.11
C LYS A 133 -4.84 -2.25 5.55
N LYS A 134 -5.68 -1.46 6.24
CA LYS A 134 -6.01 -0.08 5.82
C LYS A 134 -4.77 0.79 5.67
N LEU A 135 -3.85 0.74 6.63
CA LEU A 135 -2.60 1.50 6.57
C LEU A 135 -1.73 1.06 5.39
N ASP A 136 -1.53 -0.24 5.22
CA ASP A 136 -0.70 -0.82 4.15
C ASP A 136 -1.29 -0.49 2.75
N ASP A 137 -2.61 -0.56 2.61
CA ASP A 137 -3.33 -0.24 1.36
C ASP A 137 -3.26 1.25 1.03
N PHE A 138 -3.47 2.12 2.01
CA PHE A 138 -3.32 3.56 1.84
C PHE A 138 -1.90 3.93 1.40
N LEU A 139 -0.89 3.36 2.05
CA LEU A 139 0.52 3.60 1.74
C LEU A 139 0.91 3.07 0.36
N GLN A 140 0.39 1.91 -0.05
CA GLN A 140 0.54 1.42 -1.42
C GLN A 140 -0.06 2.40 -2.43
N ASN A 141 -1.31 2.83 -2.23
CA ASN A 141 -2.00 3.71 -3.17
C ASN A 141 -1.31 5.05 -3.31
N ILE A 142 -0.90 5.68 -2.19
CA ILE A 142 -0.20 6.96 -2.30
C ILE A 142 1.18 6.81 -2.96
N THR A 143 1.89 5.71 -2.70
CA THR A 143 3.20 5.46 -3.33
C THR A 143 3.03 5.37 -4.85
N TYR A 144 2.01 4.65 -5.30
CA TYR A 144 1.66 4.56 -6.71
C TYR A 144 1.25 5.92 -7.30
N ILE A 145 0.33 6.64 -6.65
CA ILE A 145 -0.14 7.97 -7.09
C ILE A 145 1.03 8.95 -7.20
N LYS A 146 1.94 8.99 -6.21
CA LYS A 146 3.13 9.84 -6.25
C LYS A 146 4.00 9.54 -7.47
N SER A 147 4.17 8.27 -7.84
CA SER A 147 4.93 7.88 -9.03
C SER A 147 4.26 8.29 -10.36
N LYS A 148 2.95 8.58 -10.34
CA LYS A 148 2.12 8.95 -11.50
C LYS A 148 1.46 10.31 -11.34
N LEU A 149 2.01 11.19 -10.50
CA LEU A 149 1.31 12.38 -10.03
C LEU A 149 0.89 13.33 -11.17
N GLU A 150 1.74 13.50 -12.19
CA GLU A 150 1.42 14.33 -13.35
C GLU A 150 0.23 13.77 -14.14
N GLN A 151 0.20 12.44 -14.36
CA GLN A 151 -0.89 11.77 -15.06
C GLN A 151 -2.19 11.87 -14.27
N VAL A 152 -2.13 11.64 -12.95
CA VAL A 152 -3.28 11.77 -12.05
C VAL A 152 -3.83 13.20 -12.06
N ASN A 153 -2.97 14.21 -11.93
CA ASN A 153 -3.41 15.61 -11.87
C ASN A 153 -4.07 16.12 -13.15
N LYS A 154 -3.74 15.54 -14.30
CA LYS A 154 -4.34 15.85 -15.61
C LYS A 154 -5.55 14.97 -15.94
N SER A 155 -5.80 13.91 -15.17
CA SER A 155 -6.90 12.96 -15.41
C SER A 155 -8.26 13.60 -15.13
N SER A 156 -9.25 13.24 -15.94
CA SER A 156 -10.68 13.47 -15.68
C SER A 156 -11.11 12.95 -14.30
N HIS A 157 -10.46 11.89 -13.82
CA HIS A 157 -10.73 11.22 -12.54
C HIS A 157 -9.97 11.80 -11.34
N CYS A 158 -9.20 12.88 -11.52
CA CYS A 158 -8.35 13.41 -10.45
C CYS A 158 -9.12 13.70 -9.16
N ASN A 159 -10.28 14.36 -9.27
CA ASN A 159 -11.08 14.73 -8.11
C ASN A 159 -11.65 13.51 -7.37
N ASP A 160 -12.01 12.45 -8.10
CA ASP A 160 -12.49 11.20 -7.51
C ASP A 160 -11.38 10.50 -6.74
N ILE A 161 -10.17 10.44 -7.32
CA ILE A 161 -8.99 9.88 -6.66
C ILE A 161 -8.64 10.70 -5.42
N LYS A 162 -8.62 12.04 -5.53
CA LYS A 162 -8.34 12.94 -4.40
C LYS A 162 -9.32 12.72 -3.25
N THR A 163 -10.62 12.69 -3.56
CA THR A 163 -11.68 12.47 -2.57
C THR A 163 -11.53 11.10 -1.91
N TYR A 164 -11.26 10.05 -2.70
CA TYR A 164 -11.01 8.71 -2.17
C TYR A 164 -9.83 8.69 -1.19
N MET A 165 -8.69 9.28 -1.56
CA MET A 165 -7.52 9.34 -0.69
C MET A 165 -7.75 10.18 0.58
N GLN A 166 -8.59 11.22 0.51
CA GLN A 166 -8.99 12.00 1.68
C GLN A 166 -9.84 11.19 2.65
N ILE A 167 -10.79 10.40 2.16
CA ILE A 167 -11.62 9.51 2.99
C ILE A 167 -10.75 8.47 3.69
N GLU A 168 -9.91 7.74 2.94
CA GLU A 168 -8.97 6.75 3.51
C GLU A 168 -8.06 7.39 4.57
N SER A 169 -7.53 8.59 4.31
CA SER A 169 -6.71 9.31 5.28
C SER A 169 -7.46 9.67 6.56
N LEU A 170 -8.75 10.00 6.49
CA LEU A 170 -9.57 10.29 7.67
C LEU A 170 -9.79 9.03 8.51
N GLU A 171 -10.07 7.89 7.87
CA GLU A 171 -10.22 6.61 8.58
C GLU A 171 -8.95 6.20 9.33
N LEU A 172 -7.78 6.55 8.81
CA LEU A 172 -6.50 6.31 9.49
C LEU A 172 -6.28 7.22 10.71
N LYS A 173 -6.96 8.38 10.82
CA LYS A 173 -6.79 9.27 11.98
C LYS A 173 -7.34 8.65 13.26
N ASP A 174 -8.35 7.81 13.13
CA ASP A 174 -9.03 7.16 14.24
C ASP A 174 -8.32 5.87 14.69
N ILE A 175 -7.25 5.47 13.98
CA ILE A 175 -6.43 4.32 14.39
C ILE A 175 -5.64 4.70 15.64
N ASP A 176 -5.78 3.87 16.67
CA ASP A 176 -5.08 4.02 17.93
C ASP A 176 -3.56 3.94 17.73
N ARG A 177 -2.90 5.09 17.95
CA ARG A 177 -1.45 5.24 17.91
C ARG A 177 -0.72 4.41 18.99
N SER A 178 -1.42 3.89 19.99
CA SER A 178 -0.84 2.96 20.97
C SER A 178 -0.33 1.66 20.34
N ASN A 179 -0.84 1.30 19.15
CA ASN A 179 -0.42 0.12 18.38
C ASN A 179 0.72 0.39 17.37
N ILE A 180 1.36 1.57 17.40
CA ILE A 180 2.46 1.95 16.50
C ILE A 180 3.54 0.86 16.32
N PRO A 181 3.98 0.12 17.37
CA PRO A 181 4.97 -0.94 17.17
C PRO A 181 4.57 -1.97 16.10
N LYS A 182 3.27 -2.29 15.99
CA LYS A 182 2.72 -3.22 14.99
C LYS A 182 2.66 -2.62 13.59
N TYR A 183 2.55 -1.30 13.49
CA TYR A 183 2.57 -0.57 12.21
C TYR A 183 3.99 -0.23 11.74
N SER A 184 4.99 -0.30 12.63
CA SER A 184 6.36 0.13 12.35
C SER A 184 7.00 -0.62 11.18
N GLU A 185 6.71 -1.91 11.00
CA GLU A 185 7.19 -2.70 9.87
C GLU A 185 6.60 -2.23 8.55
N ILE A 186 5.29 -1.98 8.53
CA ILE A 186 4.58 -1.45 7.35
C ILE A 186 5.14 -0.06 6.99
N LEU A 187 5.31 0.82 7.99
CA LEU A 187 5.84 2.17 7.77
C LEU A 187 7.27 2.15 7.23
N LYS A 188 8.14 1.30 7.81
CA LYS A 188 9.52 1.11 7.33
C LYS A 188 9.56 0.60 5.89
N TYR A 189 8.68 -0.33 5.54
CA TYR A 189 8.59 -0.87 4.17
C TYR A 189 8.33 0.24 3.13
N TYR A 190 7.52 1.25 3.44
CA TYR A 190 7.26 2.38 2.54
C TYR A 190 8.19 3.60 2.74
N ASP A 191 9.24 3.50 3.57
CA ASP A 191 10.13 4.61 3.94
C ASP A 191 9.35 5.82 4.52
N VAL A 192 8.36 5.53 5.37
CA VAL A 192 7.48 6.51 6.03
C VAL A 192 7.84 6.61 7.50
N SER A 193 7.92 7.84 8.04
CA SER A 193 8.21 8.05 9.46
C SER A 193 7.05 7.66 10.38
N GLU A 194 7.31 7.40 11.66
CA GLU A 194 6.23 7.08 12.62
C GLU A 194 5.37 8.30 12.96
N ASN A 195 5.93 9.51 12.86
CA ASN A 195 5.23 10.78 13.09
C ASN A 195 4.59 11.34 11.81
N TYR A 196 4.24 10.48 10.87
CA TYR A 196 3.82 10.91 9.55
C TYR A 196 2.43 11.55 9.57
N ALA A 197 2.30 12.72 8.95
CA ALA A 197 1.04 13.44 8.81
C ALA A 197 0.23 12.86 7.64
N PHE A 198 -0.52 11.80 7.90
CA PHE A 198 -1.33 11.12 6.88
C PHE A 198 -2.32 12.06 6.18
N ASP A 199 -2.77 13.12 6.84
CA ASP A 199 -3.72 14.10 6.33
C ASP A 199 -3.13 15.15 5.39
N GLU A 200 -1.81 15.25 5.32
CA GLU A 200 -1.14 16.13 4.36
C GLU A 200 -0.97 15.45 3.00
N ILE A 201 -0.96 14.11 2.95
CA ILE A 201 -0.74 13.33 1.73
C ILE A 201 -1.74 13.65 0.61
N PRO A 202 -3.07 13.67 0.86
CA PRO A 202 -4.02 13.88 -0.22
C PRO A 202 -3.91 15.27 -0.86
N ASN A 203 -3.28 16.23 -0.16
CA ASN A 203 -3.05 17.59 -0.69
C ASN A 203 -1.96 17.64 -1.77
N LEU A 204 -1.18 16.58 -1.95
CA LEU A 204 -0.25 16.44 -3.08
C LEU A 204 -0.99 16.39 -4.42
N ILE A 205 -2.25 15.96 -4.42
CA ILE A 205 -3.11 15.88 -5.60
C ILE A 205 -3.74 17.27 -5.81
N SER A 206 -3.24 18.02 -6.78
CA SER A 206 -3.68 19.39 -7.05
C SER A 206 -4.88 19.46 -7.97
N CYS A 207 -5.08 18.45 -8.82
CA CYS A 207 -6.08 18.42 -9.90
C CYS A 207 -6.08 19.69 -10.74
N THR A 208 -5.25 19.71 -11.78
CA THR A 208 -5.28 20.81 -12.73
C THR A 208 -6.57 20.72 -13.53
N THR A 209 -7.46 21.69 -13.39
CA THR A 209 -8.54 21.86 -14.35
C THR A 209 -7.88 22.01 -15.71
N ALA A 210 -8.14 21.08 -16.63
CA ALA A 210 -7.91 21.33 -18.04
C ALA A 210 -8.86 22.46 -18.44
N HIS A 211 -8.47 23.71 -18.15
CA HIS A 211 -9.02 24.83 -18.87
C HIS A 211 -8.59 24.60 -20.31
N ASN A 212 -9.54 24.13 -21.11
CA ASN A 212 -9.51 24.34 -22.55
C ASN A 212 -9.47 25.86 -22.75
N SER A 213 -8.27 26.44 -22.74
CA SER A 213 -8.03 27.76 -23.30
C SER A 213 -8.11 27.60 -24.81
N LEU A 214 -9.34 27.56 -25.31
CA LEU A 214 -9.64 27.74 -26.72
C LEU A 214 -10.68 28.85 -26.84
N SER A 215 -10.14 30.00 -27.25
CA SER A 215 -10.77 31.07 -28.00
C SER A 215 -11.43 32.19 -27.18
N GLU A 216 -10.61 33.16 -26.80
CA GLU A 216 -10.94 34.57 -27.05
C GLU A 216 -11.33 34.73 -28.52
N VAL A 217 -12.61 35.06 -28.77
CA VAL A 217 -12.97 35.96 -29.86
C VAL A 217 -14.02 36.92 -29.30
N ALA A 218 -13.70 38.21 -29.43
CA ALA A 218 -14.43 39.34 -28.89
C ALA A 218 -15.68 39.71 -29.72
N GLU A 219 -16.49 40.57 -29.09
CA GLU A 219 -17.52 41.48 -29.65
C GLU A 219 -18.87 40.83 -30.03
N GLY A 220 -20.04 41.30 -29.61
CA GLY A 220 -20.47 42.45 -28.82
C GLY A 220 -21.95 42.69 -29.11
N SER A 221 -22.78 43.02 -28.11
CA SER A 221 -23.90 43.97 -28.20
C SER A 221 -24.81 43.91 -26.97
N THR A 222 -24.94 45.07 -26.35
CA THR A 222 -25.87 45.54 -25.32
C THR A 222 -27.36 45.27 -25.60
N SER A 223 -28.16 45.02 -24.54
CA SER A 223 -29.45 45.70 -24.26
C SER A 223 -30.12 45.26 -22.93
N HIS A 224 -30.24 46.23 -22.02
CA HIS A 224 -31.31 46.51 -21.03
C HIS A 224 -32.14 45.39 -20.33
N SER A 225 -32.11 45.38 -18.99
CA SER A 225 -33.32 45.60 -18.17
C SER A 225 -33.05 45.93 -16.68
N LYS A 226 -33.81 46.92 -16.22
CA LYS A 226 -33.96 47.57 -14.91
C LYS A 226 -33.98 46.71 -13.63
N LEU A 227 -33.32 47.26 -12.59
CA LEU A 227 -33.83 47.67 -11.27
C LEU A 227 -34.65 46.67 -10.42
N SER A 228 -34.17 46.32 -9.22
CA SER A 228 -34.86 46.52 -7.92
C SER A 228 -34.14 45.75 -6.82
N GLY A 229 -33.55 46.44 -5.84
CA GLY A 229 -33.89 46.17 -4.44
C GLY A 229 -32.69 46.41 -3.53
N ARG A 230 -32.59 47.63 -3.00
CA ARG A 230 -31.66 47.98 -1.94
C ARG A 230 -32.45 47.96 -0.63
N ASP A 231 -32.31 46.88 0.14
CA ASP A 231 -32.65 46.90 1.56
C ASP A 231 -31.38 46.88 2.39
N THR A 232 -31.33 47.89 3.25
CA THR A 232 -30.23 48.20 4.15
C THR A 232 -30.53 47.45 5.45
N PHE A 233 -29.76 46.43 5.79
CA PHE A 233 -29.66 45.96 7.17
C PHE A 233 -28.29 46.29 7.71
N LEU A 234 -28.23 47.47 8.35
CA LEU A 234 -27.26 47.80 9.36
C LEU A 234 -27.60 46.95 10.60
N SER A 235 -26.79 45.94 10.88
CA SER A 235 -26.63 45.46 12.26
C SER A 235 -25.19 44.98 12.44
N ALA A 236 -24.52 45.65 13.37
CA ALA A 236 -23.12 45.54 13.70
C ALA A 236 -22.78 44.16 14.29
N PHE A 237 -21.66 43.57 13.86
CA PHE A 237 -20.68 42.86 14.69
C PHE A 237 -19.39 42.62 13.87
N PHE A 238 -18.44 43.55 13.94
CA PHE A 238 -17.00 43.24 13.81
C PHE A 238 -16.47 42.95 15.23
N PRO A 239 -15.35 42.22 15.47
CA PRO A 239 -14.39 41.58 14.56
C PRO A 239 -13.92 40.17 15.01
N LEU A 240 -14.04 39.14 14.16
CA LEU A 240 -13.32 37.86 14.34
C LEU A 240 -12.39 37.56 13.15
N VAL A 241 -11.79 38.60 12.56
CA VAL A 241 -10.72 38.44 11.54
C VAL A 241 -9.32 38.59 12.16
N GLY A 242 -9.22 38.70 13.50
CA GLY A 242 -7.96 38.89 14.21
C GLY A 242 -7.14 37.64 14.53
N VAL A 243 -7.62 36.43 14.20
CA VAL A 243 -6.88 35.17 14.48
C VAL A 243 -6.37 34.48 13.21
N SER A 244 -6.92 34.78 12.02
CA SER A 244 -6.54 34.08 10.78
C SER A 244 -5.16 34.49 10.24
N VAL A 245 -4.67 35.69 10.57
CA VAL A 245 -3.41 36.20 10.02
C VAL A 245 -2.18 35.64 10.75
N ILE A 246 -2.30 35.23 12.02
CA ILE A 246 -1.17 34.65 12.78
C ILE A 246 -0.78 33.27 12.23
N SER A 247 -1.76 32.49 11.74
CA SER A 247 -1.51 31.20 11.08
C SER A 247 -0.67 31.32 9.81
N PHE A 248 -0.86 32.40 9.03
CA PHE A 248 -0.04 32.66 7.84
C PHE A 248 1.42 32.99 8.17
N PHE A 249 1.67 33.68 9.28
CA PHE A 249 3.04 33.99 9.71
C PHE A 249 3.76 32.76 10.29
N LEU A 250 3.06 31.87 11.00
CA LEU A 250 3.66 30.62 11.51
C LEU A 250 3.94 29.58 10.41
N HIS A 251 3.13 29.56 9.34
CA HIS A 251 3.44 28.75 8.14
C HIS A 251 4.74 29.22 7.44
N LYS A 252 5.02 30.53 7.43
CA LYS A 252 6.20 31.08 6.76
C LYS A 252 7.51 30.90 7.55
N HIS A 253 7.43 30.68 8.87
CA HIS A 253 8.59 30.57 9.75
C HIS A 253 8.89 29.14 10.25
N THR A 254 8.09 28.14 9.88
CA THR A 254 8.38 26.74 10.19
C THR A 254 9.02 26.07 8.99
N SER A 255 10.28 25.65 9.10
CA SER A 255 11.10 25.11 7.99
C SER A 255 10.72 23.69 7.53
N LEU A 256 9.47 23.27 7.70
CA LEU A 256 9.02 21.91 7.36
C LEU A 256 8.88 21.68 5.85
N GLY A 257 8.61 22.72 5.05
CA GLY A 257 8.48 22.59 3.59
C GLY A 257 9.78 22.28 2.84
N SER A 258 10.94 22.70 3.38
CA SER A 258 12.25 22.41 2.77
C SER A 258 12.74 21.00 3.11
N TRP A 259 12.37 20.47 4.29
CA TRP A 259 12.82 19.17 4.76
C TRP A 259 12.18 18.00 3.99
N LEU A 260 10.88 18.10 3.67
CA LEU A 260 10.16 17.06 2.93
C LEU A 260 10.63 16.98 1.46
N ASN A 261 10.96 18.12 0.84
CA ASN A 261 11.41 18.14 -0.54
C ASN A 261 12.86 17.60 -0.67
N ASN A 262 13.79 18.02 0.19
CA ASN A 262 15.21 17.67 0.01
C ASN A 262 15.59 16.24 0.42
N ARG A 263 14.86 15.59 1.33
CA ARG A 263 15.23 14.24 1.83
C ARG A 263 14.71 13.11 0.94
N ILE A 264 13.52 13.28 0.36
CA ILE A 264 12.86 12.26 -0.46
C ILE A 264 13.26 12.44 -1.94
N LEU A 265 13.31 13.67 -2.46
CA LEU A 265 13.64 13.94 -3.87
C LEU A 265 15.10 13.57 -4.23
N ASN A 266 16.06 13.85 -3.34
CA ASN A 266 17.48 13.57 -3.62
C ASN A 266 17.82 12.07 -3.61
N ARG A 267 17.02 11.22 -2.94
CA ARG A 267 17.29 9.78 -2.85
C ARG A 267 16.75 9.01 -4.06
N THR A 268 15.59 9.37 -4.59
CA THR A 268 15.03 8.75 -5.81
C THR A 268 15.92 9.01 -7.04
N ILE A 269 16.52 10.20 -7.13
CA ILE A 269 17.48 10.51 -8.20
C ILE A 269 18.77 9.68 -8.03
N SER A 270 19.28 9.51 -6.79
CA SER A 270 20.51 8.72 -6.56
C SER A 270 20.36 7.22 -6.90
N LYS A 271 19.17 6.63 -6.71
CA LYS A 271 18.91 5.23 -7.07
C LYS A 271 18.83 5.02 -8.58
N ASN A 272 18.44 6.03 -9.35
CA ASN A 272 18.42 5.94 -10.81
C ASN A 272 19.82 6.10 -11.43
N ILE A 273 20.72 6.88 -10.80
CA ILE A 273 22.10 7.06 -11.30
C ILE A 273 22.97 5.81 -11.08
N LEU A 274 22.72 5.04 -10.01
CA LEU A 274 23.52 3.83 -9.70
C LEU A 274 23.19 2.61 -10.58
N ASN A 275 22.11 2.67 -11.35
CA ASN A 275 21.71 1.62 -12.29
C ASN A 275 22.14 1.89 -13.75
N GLU A 276 22.68 3.07 -14.06
CA GLU A 276 23.15 3.42 -15.41
C GLU A 276 24.65 3.10 -15.61
N ASP A 277 25.46 3.07 -14.54
CA ASP A 277 26.91 2.86 -14.62
C ASP A 277 27.36 1.37 -14.59
N LYS A 278 26.43 0.41 -14.65
CA LYS A 278 26.77 -1.02 -14.51
C LYS A 278 26.75 -1.83 -15.80
N ASN A 279 26.61 -1.20 -16.97
CA ASN A 279 26.43 -1.94 -18.22
C ASN A 279 27.51 -1.74 -19.31
N ASP A 280 28.57 -0.97 -19.06
CA ASP A 280 29.68 -0.86 -20.01
C ASP A 280 30.99 -1.31 -19.33
N ASN A 281 31.30 -2.61 -19.45
CA ASN A 281 32.63 -3.22 -19.56
C ASN A 281 32.59 -4.71 -19.15
N ILE A 282 32.07 -5.55 -20.04
CA ILE A 282 32.40 -6.99 -20.02
C ILE A 282 32.82 -7.35 -21.45
N LEU A 283 34.11 -7.16 -21.76
CA LEU A 283 34.80 -7.86 -22.83
C LEU A 283 36.29 -7.99 -22.46
N GLU A 284 36.74 -9.25 -22.52
CA GLU A 284 38.12 -9.73 -22.61
C GLU A 284 39.08 -9.51 -21.42
N GLN A 285 39.36 -10.60 -20.70
CA GLN A 285 40.69 -11.25 -20.79
C GLN A 285 40.72 -12.63 -20.11
N ASN A 286 41.11 -13.64 -20.88
CA ASN A 286 41.68 -14.90 -20.41
C ASN A 286 43.01 -14.63 -19.68
N TYR A 287 43.35 -15.38 -18.62
CA TYR A 287 44.70 -15.95 -18.39
C TYR A 287 44.67 -17.03 -17.27
N GLU A 288 45.48 -18.07 -17.50
CA GLU A 288 45.67 -19.32 -16.73
C GLU A 288 46.19 -19.16 -15.27
N PRO A 289 46.11 -20.23 -14.44
CA PRO A 289 46.50 -20.20 -13.04
C PRO A 289 47.99 -20.53 -12.85
N PHE A 290 48.69 -19.73 -12.05
CA PHE A 290 50.02 -20.07 -11.56
C PHE A 290 49.96 -20.64 -10.14
N TYR A 291 50.36 -21.91 -10.02
CA TYR A 291 50.88 -22.52 -8.80
C TYR A 291 52.25 -21.93 -8.47
N THR A 292 52.47 -21.56 -7.21
CA THR A 292 53.77 -21.76 -6.53
C THR A 292 53.54 -22.12 -5.07
N ASP A 293 53.96 -23.34 -4.76
CA ASP A 293 54.15 -23.95 -3.45
C ASP A 293 55.37 -23.32 -2.75
N THR A 294 55.34 -23.15 -1.42
CA THR A 294 56.46 -23.48 -0.52
C THR A 294 56.07 -23.38 0.97
N HIS A 295 56.17 -24.55 1.63
CA HIS A 295 56.59 -24.83 3.02
C HIS A 295 55.67 -24.40 4.19
N ASN A 296 54.97 -25.32 4.88
CA ASN A 296 55.38 -26.48 5.71
C ASN A 296 55.63 -26.10 7.17
N GLU A 297 54.69 -26.47 8.05
CA GLU A 297 54.84 -26.99 9.43
C GLU A 297 53.43 -27.40 9.91
N GLY A 298 53.11 -28.70 9.99
CA GLY A 298 53.09 -29.50 11.24
C GLY A 298 52.07 -28.95 12.25
N TYR A 299 51.02 -29.64 12.74
CA TYR A 299 50.95 -31.02 13.19
C TYR A 299 49.48 -31.52 13.36
N ASN A 300 49.29 -32.78 13.00
CA ASN A 300 48.36 -33.86 13.44
C ASN A 300 47.06 -33.57 14.24
N LEU A 301 45.96 -34.01 13.60
CA LEU A 301 44.72 -34.50 14.20
C LEU A 301 44.94 -35.86 14.90
N SER A 302 44.31 -36.05 16.06
CA SER A 302 44.08 -37.37 16.65
C SER A 302 42.59 -37.56 16.93
N TYR A 303 41.96 -38.42 16.15
CA TYR A 303 40.64 -38.99 16.43
C TYR A 303 40.76 -40.04 17.54
N TYR A 304 39.83 -40.02 18.49
CA TYR A 304 39.46 -41.22 19.25
C TYR A 304 37.96 -41.43 19.15
N SER A 305 37.61 -42.54 18.50
CA SER A 305 36.35 -43.25 18.62
C SER A 305 36.42 -44.23 19.79
N SER A 306 35.42 -44.22 20.65
CA SER A 306 35.01 -45.35 21.51
C SER A 306 33.51 -45.25 21.72
#